data_AF-A0A067P4D6-F1
#
_entry.id   AF-A0A067P4D6-F1
#
_cell.length_a   1.000
_cell.length_b   1.000
_cell.length_c   1.000
_cell.angle_alpha   90.00
_cell.angle_beta   90.00
_cell.angle_gamma   90.00
#
_symmetry.space_group_name_H-M   'P 1'
#
loop_
_entity.id
_entity.type
_entity.pdbx_description
1 polymer ?
#
loop_
_entity_poly.entity_id
_entity_poly.type
_entity_poly.pdbx_seq_one_letter_code
_entity_poly.pdbx_strand_id
1 'polypeptide(L)'
;MLAINRRGARIDDWAKQGGKRETLWENVKNAEKREGVVILHGGDGQEAENATVRVMPEKSKSEKEVERLNGLLDLVVNQREEVKMGMEVVGWRERLLELASDRAQQLGECGWDQRLCFGDEEYVEYGEGVLESYEMLTSGDVQSDVESEGEWWCRGPTKCERHLGWQGVRHKDVQKEKQNKEEALLKLTTREREIRKLMEDLAGQQVSNPDTLSKSPLAFANNKLSNGHTNHSNKPKINGDAKKGKKRKTLA
;
A
#
# COMPACT_ATOMS: atom_id res chain seq x y z
N MET A 1 33.51 39.34 -3.02
CA MET A 1 34.28 38.98 -1.80
C MET A 1 33.84 39.72 -0.52
N LEU A 2 32.75 40.49 -0.49
CA LEU A 2 32.35 41.29 0.71
C LEU A 2 31.45 40.56 1.74
N ALA A 3 30.83 39.44 1.37
CA ALA A 3 29.86 38.75 2.23
C ALA A 3 30.51 37.85 3.31
N ILE A 4 31.73 37.37 3.07
CA ILE A 4 32.43 36.45 3.98
C ILE A 4 32.95 37.20 5.22
N ASN A 5 33.47 38.42 5.06
CA ASN A 5 33.98 39.24 6.16
C ASN A 5 32.90 39.70 7.15
N ARG A 6 31.64 39.84 6.71
CA ARG A 6 30.53 40.22 7.60
C ARG A 6 30.08 39.11 8.55
N ARG A 7 30.27 37.83 8.20
CA ARG A 7 29.90 36.73 9.10
C ARG A 7 30.90 36.58 10.23
N GLY A 8 32.20 36.69 9.94
CA GLY A 8 33.25 36.64 10.97
C GLY A 8 32.99 37.66 12.08
N ALA A 9 32.81 38.93 11.70
CA ALA A 9 32.56 40.04 12.63
C ALA A 9 31.32 39.83 13.52
N ARG A 10 30.21 39.31 12.96
CA ARG A 10 28.99 39.03 13.75
C ARG A 10 29.20 37.91 14.76
N ILE A 11 29.99 36.90 14.41
CA ILE A 11 30.32 35.79 15.32
C ILE A 11 31.28 36.29 16.41
N ASP A 12 32.24 37.13 16.06
CA ASP A 12 33.16 37.78 17.02
C ASP A 12 32.40 38.65 18.03
N ASP A 13 31.48 39.47 17.57
CA ASP A 13 30.71 40.36 18.44
C ASP A 13 29.73 39.59 19.33
N TRP A 14 29.13 38.50 18.82
CA TRP A 14 28.33 37.57 19.64
C TRP A 14 29.19 36.85 20.69
N ALA A 15 30.41 36.45 20.35
CA ALA A 15 31.33 35.82 21.29
C ALA A 15 31.77 36.80 22.40
N LYS A 16 32.01 38.07 22.06
CA LYS A 16 32.30 39.13 23.04
C LYS A 16 31.15 39.39 24.01
N GLN A 17 29.91 39.11 23.60
CA GLN A 17 28.72 39.20 24.45
C GLN A 17 28.48 37.95 25.30
N GLY A 18 29.46 37.05 25.42
CA GLY A 18 29.39 35.84 26.25
C GLY A 18 28.94 34.58 25.50
N GLY A 19 28.78 34.65 24.17
CA GLY A 19 28.48 33.49 23.34
C GLY A 19 29.67 32.52 23.20
N LYS A 20 29.42 31.22 23.33
CA LYS A 20 30.45 30.17 23.12
C LYS A 20 30.49 29.74 21.66
N ARG A 21 31.58 30.02 20.95
CA ARG A 21 31.73 29.68 19.52
C ARG A 21 31.60 28.19 19.25
N GLU A 22 32.02 27.35 20.19
CA GLU A 22 31.99 25.90 20.09
C GLU A 22 30.55 25.36 20.03
N THR A 23 29.61 26.03 20.71
CA THR A 23 28.20 25.63 20.74
C THR A 23 27.36 26.34 19.69
N LEU A 24 27.87 27.41 19.07
CA LEU A 24 27.15 28.15 18.03
C LEU A 24 26.78 27.24 16.85
N TRP A 25 27.69 26.35 16.44
CA TRP A 25 27.47 25.48 15.29
C TRP A 25 26.48 24.36 15.58
N GLU A 26 26.50 23.80 16.79
CA GLU A 26 25.48 22.87 17.30
C GLU A 26 24.11 23.56 17.34
N ASN A 27 24.05 24.79 17.86
CA ASN A 27 22.81 25.56 17.95
C ASN A 27 22.26 25.94 16.57
N VAL A 28 23.12 26.24 15.57
CA VAL A 28 22.67 26.57 14.20
C VAL A 28 22.23 25.32 13.44
N LYS A 29 22.87 24.17 13.66
CA LYS A 29 22.45 22.89 13.06
C LYS A 29 21.11 22.41 13.59
N ASN A 30 20.89 22.60 14.90
CA ASN A 30 19.67 22.22 15.58
C ASN A 30 18.63 23.34 15.60
N ALA A 31 18.97 24.53 15.08
CA ALA A 31 18.03 25.64 14.97
C ALA A 31 16.96 25.30 13.94
N GLU A 32 15.73 25.26 14.43
CA GLU A 32 14.57 25.07 13.59
C GLU A 32 14.46 26.21 12.56
N LYS A 33 14.16 25.89 11.29
CA LYS A 33 13.83 26.91 10.30
C LYS A 33 12.61 27.67 10.81
N ARG A 34 12.80 28.96 11.12
CA ARG A 34 11.71 29.88 11.47
C ARG A 34 10.69 29.85 10.35
N GLU A 35 9.45 29.49 10.67
CA GLU A 35 8.34 29.65 9.74
C GLU A 35 8.18 31.15 9.45
N GLY A 36 7.97 31.50 8.18
CA GLY A 36 7.84 32.89 7.76
C GLY A 36 6.59 33.51 8.38
N VAL A 37 6.76 34.50 9.24
CA VAL A 37 5.65 35.31 9.74
C VAL A 37 5.28 36.28 8.62
N VAL A 38 4.09 36.13 8.05
CA VAL A 38 3.53 37.09 7.10
C VAL A 38 2.91 38.22 7.91
N ILE A 39 3.47 39.43 7.76
CA ILE A 39 2.89 40.65 8.33
C ILE A 39 2.07 41.32 7.24
N LEU A 40 0.74 41.23 7.35
CA LEU A 40 -0.16 41.99 6.51
C LEU A 40 -0.11 43.46 6.96
N HIS A 41 0.35 44.35 6.08
CA HIS A 41 0.22 45.78 6.29
C HIS A 41 -1.16 46.19 5.77
N GLY A 42 -2.02 46.70 6.66
CA GLY A 42 -3.33 47.24 6.26
C GLY A 42 -3.14 48.39 5.28
N GLY A 43 -3.81 48.32 4.13
CA GLY A 43 -3.75 49.34 3.10
C GLY A 43 -4.47 50.63 3.51
N ASP A 44 -3.76 51.73 3.28
CA ASP A 44 -4.21 53.08 2.94
C ASP A 44 -5.47 53.63 3.63
N GLY A 45 -5.25 54.16 4.84
CA GLY A 45 -6.16 55.10 5.49
C GLY A 45 -5.54 55.62 6.77
N GLN A 46 -5.35 56.93 6.85
CA GLN A 46 -4.71 57.65 7.97
C GLN A 46 -5.22 57.18 9.35
N GLU A 47 -4.28 57.08 10.30
CA GLU A 47 -4.47 56.77 11.72
C GLU A 47 -4.93 55.34 12.06
N ALA A 48 -4.09 54.36 11.77
CA ALA A 48 -4.09 53.09 12.49
C ALA A 48 -2.73 52.89 13.17
N GLU A 49 -2.61 53.33 14.43
CA GLU A 49 -1.53 52.92 15.31
C GLU A 49 -1.48 51.38 15.38
N ASN A 50 -0.41 50.82 14.83
CA ASN A 50 0.26 49.60 15.31
C ASN A 50 -0.57 48.31 15.48
N ALA A 51 -1.64 48.08 14.72
CA ALA A 51 -2.27 46.76 14.66
C ALA A 51 -1.46 45.79 13.76
N THR A 52 -0.27 45.41 14.22
CA THR A 52 0.53 44.37 13.56
C THR A 52 -0.10 43.01 13.89
N VAL A 53 -1.00 42.51 13.03
CA VAL A 53 -1.63 41.20 13.25
C VAL A 53 -0.60 40.10 12.93
N ARG A 54 0.02 39.55 13.98
CA ARG A 54 0.81 38.33 13.87
C ARG A 54 -0.13 37.14 13.68
N VAL A 55 -0.17 36.60 12.47
CA VAL A 55 -0.80 35.30 12.22
C VAL A 55 0.20 34.22 12.65
N MET A 56 0.02 33.68 13.86
CA MET A 56 0.77 32.50 14.28
C MET A 56 0.18 31.27 13.55
N PRO A 57 1.02 30.32 13.10
CA PRO A 57 0.51 29.05 12.60
C PRO A 57 -0.32 28.37 13.69
N GLU A 58 -1.59 28.07 13.40
CA GLU A 58 -2.52 27.48 14.37
C GLU A 58 -2.12 26.07 14.82
N LYS A 59 -1.31 25.38 14.00
CA LYS A 59 -0.84 24.01 14.26
C LYS A 59 0.67 23.92 14.33
N SER A 60 1.18 23.20 15.34
CA SER A 60 2.59 22.86 15.44
C SER A 60 3.02 21.94 14.28
N LYS A 61 4.32 21.89 13.95
CA LYS A 61 4.81 20.99 12.88
C LYS A 61 4.55 19.52 13.20
N SER A 62 4.66 19.15 14.47
CA SER A 62 4.30 17.83 14.97
C SER A 62 2.82 17.52 14.79
N GLU A 63 1.92 18.47 15.05
CA GLU A 63 0.48 18.28 14.78
C GLU A 63 0.19 18.09 13.29
N LYS A 64 0.82 18.90 12.42
CA LYS A 64 0.69 18.75 10.96
C LYS A 64 1.20 17.38 10.49
N GLU A 65 2.29 16.89 11.07
CA GLU A 65 2.85 15.59 10.73
C GLU A 65 1.97 14.43 11.24
N VAL A 66 1.41 14.54 12.46
CA VAL A 66 0.45 13.56 12.98
C VAL A 66 -0.82 13.52 12.12
N GLU A 67 -1.34 14.67 11.69
CA GLU A 67 -2.48 14.74 10.77
C GLU A 67 -2.17 14.06 9.43
N ARG A 68 -0.98 14.28 8.88
CA ARG A 68 -0.50 13.61 7.67
C ARG A 68 -0.39 12.09 7.86
N LEU A 69 0.15 11.63 9.00
CA LEU A 69 0.28 10.21 9.32
C LEU A 69 -1.08 9.54 9.53
N ASN A 70 -2.05 10.23 10.15
CA ASN A 70 -3.42 9.74 10.27
C ASN A 70 -4.05 9.51 8.89
N GLY A 71 -3.95 10.48 7.97
CA GLY A 71 -4.47 10.28 6.61
C GLY A 71 -3.81 9.12 5.86
N LEU A 72 -2.52 8.87 6.10
CA LEU A 72 -1.85 7.67 5.57
C LEU A 72 -2.32 6.38 6.24
N LEU A 73 -2.58 6.42 7.54
CA LEU A 73 -3.09 5.27 8.29
C LEU A 73 -4.46 4.86 7.78
N ASP A 74 -5.36 5.82 7.58
CA ASP A 74 -6.70 5.58 7.03
C ASP A 74 -6.63 4.93 5.64
N LEU A 75 -5.75 5.43 4.77
CA LEU A 75 -5.53 4.81 3.45
C LEU A 75 -5.05 3.36 3.56
N VAL A 76 -4.10 3.07 4.44
CA VAL A 76 -3.59 1.71 4.65
C VAL A 76 -4.65 0.79 5.23
N VAL A 77 -5.47 1.29 6.17
CA VAL A 77 -6.59 0.53 6.74
C VAL A 77 -7.61 0.20 5.67
N ASN A 78 -8.00 1.17 4.83
CA ASN A 78 -8.95 0.94 3.74
C ASN A 78 -8.42 -0.11 2.75
N GLN A 79 -7.15 0.00 2.34
CA GLN A 79 -6.50 -1.01 1.49
C GLN A 79 -6.49 -2.39 2.14
N ARG A 80 -6.27 -2.46 3.46
CA ARG A 80 -6.27 -3.74 4.19
C ARG A 80 -7.66 -4.37 4.20
N GLU A 81 -8.71 -3.59 4.44
CA GLU A 81 -10.08 -4.11 4.41
C GLU A 81 -10.49 -4.55 3.01
N GLU A 82 -10.09 -3.83 1.95
CA GLU A 82 -10.30 -4.26 0.56
C GLU A 82 -9.63 -5.61 0.26
N VAL A 83 -8.36 -5.80 0.69
CA VAL A 83 -7.67 -7.09 0.50
C VAL A 83 -8.33 -8.21 1.33
N LYS A 84 -8.88 -7.91 2.52
CA LYS A 84 -9.63 -8.89 3.32
C LYS A 84 -10.92 -9.33 2.63
N MET A 85 -11.68 -8.41 2.06
CA MET A 85 -12.87 -8.76 1.25
C MET A 85 -12.46 -9.64 0.07
N GLY A 86 -11.35 -9.29 -0.60
CA GLY A 86 -10.79 -10.16 -1.64
C GLY A 86 -10.39 -11.55 -1.11
N MET A 87 -9.94 -11.68 0.13
CA MET A 87 -9.58 -12.97 0.73
C MET A 87 -10.82 -13.85 0.95
N GLU A 88 -11.95 -13.25 1.31
CA GLU A 88 -13.23 -13.96 1.45
C GLU A 88 -13.67 -14.57 0.12
N VAL A 89 -13.56 -13.81 -0.98
CA VAL A 89 -13.78 -14.31 -2.35
C VAL A 89 -12.90 -15.52 -2.68
N VAL A 90 -11.62 -15.48 -2.30
CA VAL A 90 -10.70 -16.63 -2.47
C VAL A 90 -11.19 -17.83 -1.68
N GLY A 91 -11.68 -17.63 -0.45
CA GLY A 91 -12.27 -18.68 0.36
C GLY A 91 -13.50 -19.33 -0.29
N TRP A 92 -14.39 -18.53 -0.87
CA TRP A 92 -15.53 -19.07 -1.62
C TRP A 92 -15.11 -19.86 -2.85
N ARG A 93 -14.13 -19.37 -3.62
CA ARG A 93 -13.55 -20.10 -4.78
C ARG A 93 -12.92 -21.43 -4.37
N GLU A 94 -12.15 -21.43 -3.28
CA GLU A 94 -11.50 -22.63 -2.72
C GLU A 94 -12.55 -23.67 -2.35
N ARG A 95 -13.59 -23.26 -1.61
CA ARG A 95 -14.68 -24.15 -1.21
C ARG A 95 -15.51 -24.67 -2.39
N LEU A 96 -15.81 -23.82 -3.37
CA LEU A 96 -16.49 -24.27 -4.59
C LEU A 96 -15.65 -25.30 -5.35
N LEU A 97 -14.34 -25.07 -5.47
CA LEU A 97 -13.42 -25.99 -6.13
C LEU A 97 -13.37 -27.36 -5.45
N GLU A 98 -13.36 -27.38 -4.12
CA GLU A 98 -13.45 -28.61 -3.32
C GLU A 98 -14.77 -29.35 -3.59
N LEU A 99 -15.90 -28.67 -3.45
CA LEU A 99 -17.23 -29.24 -3.68
C LEU A 99 -17.40 -29.76 -5.11
N ALA A 100 -16.94 -29.01 -6.12
CA ALA A 100 -16.98 -29.43 -7.51
C ALA A 100 -16.09 -30.65 -7.78
N SER A 101 -14.93 -30.71 -7.13
CA SER A 101 -13.98 -31.82 -7.25
C SER A 101 -14.53 -33.09 -6.60
N ASP A 102 -15.10 -32.97 -5.41
CA ASP A 102 -15.72 -34.07 -4.69
C ASP A 102 -16.91 -34.63 -5.48
N ARG A 103 -17.79 -33.77 -6.01
CA ARG A 103 -18.87 -34.21 -6.91
C ARG A 103 -18.31 -34.96 -8.12
N ALA A 104 -17.31 -34.41 -8.80
CA ALA A 104 -16.71 -35.03 -9.99
C ALA A 104 -16.19 -36.44 -9.68
N GLN A 105 -15.54 -36.60 -8.53
CA GLN A 105 -15.01 -37.88 -8.06
C GLN A 105 -16.12 -38.87 -7.70
N GLN A 106 -17.16 -38.42 -6.99
CA GLN A 106 -18.28 -39.28 -6.58
C GLN A 106 -19.08 -39.80 -7.79
N LEU A 107 -19.35 -38.93 -8.77
CA LEU A 107 -20.15 -39.29 -9.95
C LEU A 107 -19.33 -39.97 -11.06
N GLY A 108 -17.99 -39.87 -11.02
CA GLY A 108 -17.15 -40.37 -12.10
C GLY A 108 -17.35 -39.57 -13.40
N GLU A 109 -17.56 -38.27 -13.29
CA GLU A 109 -17.80 -37.34 -14.40
C GLU A 109 -16.70 -36.27 -14.47
N CYS A 110 -16.72 -35.43 -15.50
CA CYS A 110 -15.84 -34.27 -15.62
C CYS A 110 -16.01 -33.31 -14.45
N GLY A 111 -17.26 -32.98 -14.11
CA GLY A 111 -17.64 -32.18 -12.95
C GLY A 111 -17.19 -30.71 -12.95
N TRP A 112 -16.58 -30.22 -14.03
CA TRP A 112 -16.21 -28.81 -14.18
C TRP A 112 -17.44 -27.92 -13.96
N ASP A 113 -17.33 -26.96 -13.04
CA ASP A 113 -18.40 -26.03 -12.67
C ASP A 113 -18.15 -24.66 -13.33
N GLN A 114 -19.14 -24.14 -14.06
CA GLN A 114 -19.02 -22.86 -14.76
C GLN A 114 -18.74 -21.69 -13.81
N ARG A 115 -19.21 -21.77 -12.56
CA ARG A 115 -19.08 -20.71 -11.55
C ARG A 115 -17.66 -20.58 -11.03
N LEU A 116 -16.77 -21.53 -11.34
CA LEU A 116 -15.32 -21.36 -11.18
C LEU A 116 -14.73 -20.26 -12.07
N CYS A 117 -15.50 -19.72 -13.01
CA CYS A 117 -15.11 -18.59 -13.84
C CYS A 117 -15.63 -17.24 -13.33
N PHE A 118 -16.39 -17.20 -12.23
CA PHE A 118 -16.89 -15.95 -11.66
C PHE A 118 -15.75 -15.01 -11.24
N GLY A 119 -15.90 -13.73 -11.60
CA GLY A 119 -15.08 -12.62 -11.15
C GLY A 119 -15.28 -12.30 -9.67
N ASP A 120 -14.49 -11.37 -9.14
CA ASP A 120 -14.56 -11.02 -7.72
C ASP A 120 -15.92 -10.40 -7.37
N GLU A 121 -16.49 -9.58 -8.26
CA GLU A 121 -17.80 -8.96 -8.09
C GLU A 121 -18.94 -9.98 -8.05
N GLU A 122 -18.90 -10.97 -8.95
CA GLU A 122 -19.90 -12.04 -8.99
C GLU A 122 -19.84 -12.92 -7.73
N TYR A 123 -18.65 -13.16 -7.18
CA TYR A 123 -18.51 -13.88 -5.91
C TYR A 123 -19.00 -13.05 -4.72
N VAL A 124 -18.77 -11.74 -4.71
CA VAL A 124 -19.32 -10.86 -3.66
C VAL A 124 -20.84 -10.87 -3.68
N GLU A 125 -21.47 -10.92 -4.85
CA GLU A 125 -22.92 -10.92 -4.96
C GLU A 125 -23.56 -12.30 -4.74
N TYR A 126 -22.95 -13.36 -5.27
CA TYR A 126 -23.58 -14.69 -5.35
C TYR A 126 -22.84 -15.81 -4.62
N GLY A 127 -21.67 -15.54 -4.03
CA GLY A 127 -20.77 -16.56 -3.48
C GLY A 127 -21.43 -17.46 -2.42
N GLU A 128 -22.24 -16.89 -1.54
CA GLU A 128 -22.98 -17.63 -0.51
C GLU A 128 -24.03 -18.56 -1.12
N GLY A 129 -24.89 -18.04 -2.00
CA GLY A 129 -25.92 -18.84 -2.68
C GLY A 129 -25.34 -19.96 -3.58
N VAL A 130 -24.13 -19.75 -4.12
CA VAL A 130 -23.42 -20.82 -4.85
C VAL A 130 -23.09 -21.99 -3.93
N LEU A 131 -22.65 -21.74 -2.69
CA LEU A 131 -22.35 -22.81 -1.73
C LEU A 131 -23.62 -23.51 -1.23
N GLU A 132 -24.66 -22.74 -0.92
CA GLU A 132 -25.97 -23.27 -0.53
C GLU A 132 -26.54 -24.25 -1.59
N SER A 133 -26.32 -23.95 -2.88
CA SER A 133 -26.78 -24.82 -3.97
C SER A 133 -26.19 -26.24 -3.92
N TYR A 134 -25.01 -26.44 -3.32
CA TYR A 134 -24.45 -27.76 -3.09
C TYR A 134 -25.05 -28.43 -1.84
N GLU A 135 -25.33 -27.67 -0.79
CA GLU A 135 -25.92 -28.20 0.44
C GLU A 135 -27.35 -28.71 0.20
N MET A 136 -28.10 -28.03 -0.67
CA MET A 136 -29.44 -28.47 -1.11
C MET A 136 -29.40 -29.81 -1.87
N LEU A 137 -28.36 -30.06 -2.68
CA LEU A 137 -28.20 -31.35 -3.37
C LEU A 137 -27.91 -32.50 -2.39
N THR A 138 -27.22 -32.22 -1.29
CA THR A 138 -26.85 -33.24 -0.29
C THR A 138 -27.96 -33.56 0.71
N SER A 139 -28.87 -32.62 0.94
CA SER A 139 -29.89 -32.73 2.00
C SER A 139 -31.12 -33.54 1.59
N GLY A 140 -31.24 -33.91 0.30
CA GLY A 140 -32.27 -34.84 -0.20
C GLY A 140 -33.73 -34.34 -0.10
N ASP A 141 -33.97 -33.11 0.38
CA ASP A 141 -35.30 -32.63 0.77
C ASP A 141 -35.98 -31.74 -0.27
N VAL A 142 -35.52 -31.74 -1.52
CA VAL A 142 -36.24 -31.08 -2.60
C VAL A 142 -36.26 -31.97 -3.83
N GLN A 143 -37.37 -32.68 -3.99
CA GLN A 143 -37.85 -33.17 -5.28
C GLN A 143 -38.26 -31.93 -6.10
N SER A 144 -37.28 -31.15 -6.51
CA SER A 144 -37.48 -29.96 -7.32
C SER A 144 -37.56 -30.39 -8.77
N ASP A 145 -38.77 -30.34 -9.29
CA ASP A 145 -39.16 -30.42 -10.69
C ASP A 145 -38.59 -29.23 -11.51
N VAL A 146 -37.28 -28.99 -11.40
CA VAL A 146 -36.53 -27.97 -12.17
C VAL A 146 -35.76 -28.71 -13.25
N GLU A 147 -36.49 -29.18 -14.25
CA GLU A 147 -35.94 -29.71 -15.50
C GLU A 147 -35.38 -28.61 -16.44
N SER A 148 -35.16 -27.36 -15.99
CA SER A 148 -34.79 -26.30 -16.94
C SER A 148 -34.05 -25.08 -16.37
N GLU A 149 -33.06 -25.28 -15.51
CA GLU A 149 -31.93 -24.34 -15.49
C GLU A 149 -30.68 -25.13 -15.80
N GLY A 150 -30.07 -24.81 -16.95
CA GLY A 150 -29.03 -25.61 -17.58
C GLY A 150 -27.98 -26.08 -16.58
N GLU A 151 -27.60 -27.36 -16.67
CA GLU A 151 -26.61 -27.98 -15.80
C GLU A 151 -25.37 -27.08 -15.71
N TRP A 152 -25.19 -26.45 -14.54
CA TRP A 152 -24.11 -25.52 -14.27
C TRP A 152 -22.75 -26.21 -14.12
N TRP A 153 -22.73 -27.55 -14.26
CA TRP A 153 -21.52 -28.35 -14.34
C TRP A 153 -21.51 -29.26 -15.57
N CYS A 154 -20.32 -29.65 -15.99
CA CYS A 154 -20.11 -30.54 -17.11
C CYS A 154 -20.29 -32.02 -16.71
N ARG A 155 -21.31 -32.69 -17.26
CA ARG A 155 -21.53 -34.15 -17.17
C ARG A 155 -20.73 -34.98 -18.18
N GLY A 156 -19.68 -34.39 -18.76
CA GLY A 156 -18.80 -35.10 -19.67
C GLY A 156 -18.05 -36.25 -18.98
N PRO A 157 -17.34 -37.10 -19.75
CA PRO A 157 -16.52 -38.15 -19.15
C PRO A 157 -15.42 -37.55 -18.25
N THR A 158 -14.90 -38.33 -17.29
CA THR A 158 -13.82 -37.91 -16.37
C THR A 158 -12.63 -37.25 -17.08
N LYS A 159 -12.31 -37.69 -18.29
CA LYS A 159 -11.26 -37.10 -19.16
C LYS A 159 -11.86 -36.27 -20.29
N CYS A 160 -12.76 -35.35 -19.95
CA CYS A 160 -13.36 -34.44 -20.93
C CYS A 160 -12.29 -33.54 -21.57
N GLU A 161 -12.21 -33.55 -22.90
CA GLU A 161 -11.21 -32.77 -23.65
C GLU A 161 -11.34 -31.25 -23.42
N ARG A 162 -12.57 -30.76 -23.18
CA ARG A 162 -12.84 -29.33 -22.98
C ARG A 162 -12.31 -28.78 -21.66
N HIS A 163 -12.25 -29.62 -20.62
CA HIS A 163 -11.89 -29.21 -19.26
C HIS A 163 -10.74 -30.07 -18.72
N LEU A 164 -9.89 -30.59 -19.60
CA LEU A 164 -8.84 -31.50 -19.20
C LEU A 164 -7.90 -30.85 -18.17
N GLY A 165 -7.81 -31.45 -16.98
CA GLY A 165 -6.94 -30.97 -15.90
C GLY A 165 -7.44 -29.73 -15.16
N TRP A 166 -8.72 -29.36 -15.32
CA TRP A 166 -9.30 -28.17 -14.70
C TRP A 166 -9.05 -28.10 -13.18
N GLN A 167 -9.16 -29.22 -12.46
CA GLN A 167 -8.95 -29.28 -11.00
C GLN A 167 -7.56 -28.79 -10.61
N GLY A 168 -6.52 -29.33 -11.26
CA GLY A 168 -5.13 -28.98 -10.96
C GLY A 168 -4.76 -27.56 -11.38
N VAL A 169 -5.33 -27.06 -12.49
CA VAL A 169 -5.13 -25.67 -12.92
C VAL A 169 -5.80 -24.71 -11.94
N ARG A 170 -7.07 -24.91 -11.63
CA ARG A 170 -7.83 -24.05 -10.72
C ARG A 170 -7.27 -24.07 -9.30
N HIS A 171 -6.81 -25.22 -8.82
CA HIS A 171 -6.19 -25.29 -7.50
C HIS A 171 -4.93 -24.43 -7.40
N LYS A 172 -4.08 -24.46 -8.44
CA LYS A 172 -2.88 -23.61 -8.50
C LYS A 172 -3.23 -22.14 -8.60
N ASP A 173 -4.25 -21.79 -9.38
CA ASP A 173 -4.69 -20.40 -9.54
C ASP A 173 -5.20 -19.84 -8.20
N VAL A 174 -6.11 -20.56 -7.53
CA VAL A 174 -6.67 -20.17 -6.23
C VAL A 174 -5.59 -20.12 -5.15
N GLN A 175 -4.68 -21.10 -5.08
CA GLN A 175 -3.54 -21.04 -4.14
C GLN A 175 -2.65 -19.83 -4.38
N LYS A 176 -2.32 -19.53 -5.63
CA LYS A 176 -1.48 -18.37 -5.96
C LYS A 176 -2.18 -17.07 -5.59
N GLU A 177 -3.48 -16.97 -5.86
CA GLU A 177 -4.28 -15.81 -5.46
C GLU A 177 -4.29 -15.62 -3.93
N LYS A 178 -4.53 -16.71 -3.19
CA LYS A 178 -4.47 -16.75 -1.72
C LYS A 178 -3.14 -16.26 -1.19
N GLN A 179 -2.03 -16.82 -1.67
CA GLN A 179 -0.67 -16.42 -1.28
C GLN A 179 -0.41 -14.94 -1.56
N ASN A 180 -0.83 -14.42 -2.72
CA ASN A 180 -0.66 -13.02 -3.06
C ASN A 180 -1.44 -12.09 -2.11
N LYS A 181 -2.69 -12.44 -1.78
CA LYS A 181 -3.52 -11.66 -0.85
C LYS A 181 -2.98 -11.77 0.60
N GLU A 182 -2.47 -12.93 1.02
CA GLU A 182 -1.82 -13.11 2.33
C GLU A 182 -0.55 -12.25 2.45
N GLU A 183 0.30 -12.25 1.41
CA GLU A 183 1.50 -11.42 1.37
C GLU A 183 1.14 -9.92 1.39
N ALA A 184 0.09 -9.51 0.67
CA ALA A 184 -0.40 -8.13 0.69
C ALA A 184 -0.90 -7.71 2.08
N LEU A 185 -1.68 -8.55 2.77
CA LEU A 185 -2.14 -8.30 4.13
C LEU A 185 -0.98 -8.17 5.11
N LEU A 186 0.03 -9.02 5.00
CA LEU A 186 1.23 -8.95 5.84
C LEU A 186 1.97 -7.61 5.65
N LYS A 187 2.15 -7.18 4.40
CA LYS A 187 2.79 -5.89 4.07
C LYS A 187 2.00 -4.71 4.61
N LEU A 188 0.68 -4.69 4.42
CA LEU A 188 -0.19 -3.61 4.90
C LEU A 188 -0.21 -3.54 6.43
N THR A 189 -0.34 -4.69 7.11
CA THR A 189 -0.31 -4.77 8.58
C THR A 189 1.03 -4.29 9.15
N THR A 190 2.13 -4.61 8.48
CA THR A 190 3.48 -4.14 8.87
C THR A 190 3.59 -2.64 8.72
N ARG A 191 3.19 -2.09 7.57
CA ARG A 191 3.18 -0.64 7.30
C ARG A 191 2.29 0.13 8.28
N GLU A 192 1.13 -0.42 8.61
CA GLU A 192 0.20 0.16 9.58
C GLU A 192 0.85 0.28 10.98
N ARG A 193 1.54 -0.78 11.42
CA ARG A 193 2.28 -0.78 12.68
C ARG A 193 3.41 0.25 12.68
N GLU A 194 4.13 0.38 11.56
CA GLU A 194 5.18 1.39 11.40
C GLU A 194 4.63 2.82 11.49
N ILE A 195 3.49 3.10 10.84
CA ILE A 195 2.85 4.42 10.91
C ILE A 195 2.44 4.75 12.34
N ARG A 196 1.79 3.81 13.04
CA ARG A 196 1.41 4.01 14.45
C ARG A 196 2.62 4.28 15.34
N LYS A 197 3.70 3.52 15.16
CA LYS A 197 4.95 3.73 15.89
C LYS A 197 5.52 5.13 15.63
N LEU A 198 5.51 5.60 14.38
CA LEU A 198 5.98 6.96 14.06
C LEU A 198 5.13 8.04 14.75
N MET A 199 3.81 7.83 14.86
CA MET A 199 2.94 8.75 15.60
C MET A 199 3.25 8.75 17.09
N GLU A 200 3.46 7.57 17.69
CA GLU A 200 3.86 7.42 19.10
C GLU A 200 5.21 8.09 19.38
N ASP A 201 6.20 7.91 18.50
CA ASP A 201 7.53 8.51 18.61
C ASP A 201 7.47 10.05 18.55
N LEU A 202 6.60 10.62 17.71
CA LEU A 202 6.38 12.07 17.64
C LEU A 202 5.67 12.63 18.88
N ALA A 203 4.72 11.88 19.45
CA ALA A 203 4.05 12.25 20.69
C ALA A 203 5.02 12.24 21.89
N GLY A 204 5.91 11.25 21.98
CA GLY A 204 6.91 11.15 23.05
C GLY A 204 7.95 12.28 23.03
N GLN A 205 8.28 12.81 21.85
CA GLN A 205 9.20 13.95 21.71
C GLN A 205 8.62 15.27 22.23
N GLN A 206 7.29 15.46 22.18
CA GLN A 206 6.65 16.67 22.72
C GLN A 206 6.64 16.72 24.25
N VAL A 207 6.56 15.57 24.93
CA VAL A 207 6.49 15.50 26.41
C VAL A 207 7.88 15.66 27.05
N SER A 208 8.95 15.40 26.29
CA SER A 208 10.34 15.44 26.78
C SER A 208 10.95 16.84 26.85
N ASN A 209 10.16 17.89 26.62
CA ASN A 209 10.62 19.27 26.72
C ASN A 209 10.03 20.03 27.93
N PRO A 210 10.41 19.66 29.16
CA PRO A 210 10.54 20.61 30.25
C PRO A 210 12.03 20.73 30.60
N ASP A 211 12.63 21.88 30.32
CA ASP A 211 13.86 22.41 30.91
C ASP A 211 14.75 21.39 31.66
N THR A 212 15.50 20.54 30.95
CA THR A 212 16.57 19.78 31.60
C THR A 212 17.78 19.59 30.68
N LEU A 213 18.82 20.35 31.03
CA LEU A 213 20.21 20.09 30.67
C LEU A 213 20.57 18.64 31.03
N SER A 214 20.60 17.74 30.05
CA SER A 214 21.28 16.45 30.20
C SER A 214 22.04 16.12 28.92
N LYS A 215 23.37 16.12 29.06
CA LYS A 215 24.34 15.70 28.05
C LYS A 215 24.27 14.18 27.92
N SER A 216 23.91 13.65 26.75
CA SER A 216 24.55 12.47 26.15
C SER A 216 24.11 12.23 24.71
N PRO A 217 25.00 11.66 23.85
CA PRO A 217 24.82 11.66 22.41
C PRO A 217 24.02 10.44 21.94
N LEU A 218 22.83 10.66 21.39
CA LEU A 218 22.13 9.63 20.62
C LEU A 218 22.54 9.74 19.15
N ALA A 219 23.23 8.70 18.68
CA ALA A 219 23.54 8.48 17.27
C ALA A 219 22.23 8.25 16.50
N PHE A 220 21.79 9.24 15.73
CA PHE A 220 20.69 9.07 14.80
C PHE A 220 21.16 8.28 13.58
N ALA A 221 20.64 7.06 13.46
CA ALA A 221 20.71 6.27 12.24
C ALA A 221 19.92 6.99 11.13
N ASN A 222 20.62 7.21 10.02
CA ASN A 222 20.18 7.96 8.86
C ASN A 222 19.16 7.13 8.05
N ASN A 223 17.89 7.09 8.46
CA ASN A 223 16.83 6.46 7.67
C ASN A 223 16.35 7.40 6.57
N LYS A 224 17.12 7.40 5.48
CA LYS A 224 16.72 7.95 4.19
C LYS A 224 15.64 7.05 3.58
N LEU A 225 14.37 7.35 3.85
CA LEU A 225 13.26 6.77 3.10
C LEU A 225 13.36 7.27 1.65
N SER A 226 13.75 6.34 0.78
CA SER A 226 13.76 6.48 -0.67
C SER A 226 12.33 6.71 -1.16
N ASN A 227 11.97 7.96 -1.48
CA ASN A 227 10.81 8.27 -2.30
C ASN A 227 11.01 7.63 -3.68
N GLY A 228 10.34 6.50 -3.92
CA GLY A 228 10.23 5.87 -5.22
C GLY A 228 9.40 6.72 -6.18
N HIS A 229 10.05 7.63 -6.90
CA HIS A 229 9.59 8.11 -8.19
C HIS A 229 10.42 7.41 -9.27
N THR A 230 10.00 6.22 -9.69
CA THR A 230 10.46 5.66 -10.96
C THR A 230 9.56 6.22 -12.07
N ASN A 231 10.00 7.32 -12.66
CA ASN A 231 9.53 7.74 -13.97
C ASN A 231 9.82 6.61 -14.97
N HIS A 232 8.75 6.03 -15.50
CA HIS A 232 8.79 5.22 -16.71
C HIS A 232 9.39 6.04 -17.87
N SER A 233 10.63 5.74 -18.21
CA SER A 233 11.21 6.02 -19.52
C SER A 233 12.42 5.13 -19.74
N ASN A 234 12.18 3.85 -20.00
CA ASN A 234 13.13 3.02 -20.72
C ASN A 234 12.40 2.39 -21.91
N LYS A 235 12.51 3.08 -23.06
CA LYS A 235 12.24 2.54 -24.38
C LYS A 235 13.22 1.39 -24.65
N PRO A 236 12.79 0.17 -24.99
CA PRO A 236 13.68 -0.77 -25.63
C PRO A 236 13.99 -0.29 -27.05
N LYS A 237 15.28 -0.03 -27.33
CA LYS A 237 15.78 0.14 -28.69
C LYS A 237 15.61 -1.18 -29.44
N ILE A 238 14.62 -1.22 -30.34
CA ILE A 238 14.61 -2.11 -31.49
C ILE A 238 15.80 -1.71 -32.36
N ASN A 239 16.76 -2.63 -32.55
CA ASN A 239 17.68 -2.59 -33.66
C ASN A 239 17.54 -3.92 -34.40
N GLY A 240 16.65 -3.92 -35.39
CA GLY A 240 16.70 -4.91 -36.44
C GLY A 240 17.71 -4.45 -37.47
N ASP A 241 18.63 -5.33 -37.85
CA ASP A 241 19.07 -5.35 -39.25
C ASP A 241 19.21 -6.80 -39.71
N ALA A 242 18.57 -7.04 -40.85
CA ALA A 242 18.46 -8.32 -41.52
C ALA A 242 19.47 -8.36 -42.65
N LYS A 243 20.11 -9.52 -42.89
CA LYS A 243 20.11 -10.19 -44.20
C LYS A 243 21.13 -11.32 -44.32
N LYS A 244 20.66 -12.32 -45.10
CA LYS A 244 21.37 -13.19 -46.05
C LYS A 244 22.09 -14.42 -45.52
N GLY A 245 21.67 -15.59 -46.04
CA GLY A 245 22.62 -16.70 -46.22
C GLY A 245 22.05 -18.10 -46.41
N LYS A 246 21.21 -18.29 -47.43
CA LYS A 246 20.83 -19.59 -48.00
C LYS A 246 22.04 -20.52 -48.20
N LYS A 247 22.07 -21.71 -47.59
CA LYS A 247 22.66 -22.93 -48.20
C LYS A 247 21.91 -24.20 -47.79
N ARG A 248 21.20 -24.73 -48.79
CA ARG A 248 20.80 -26.13 -48.93
C ARG A 248 22.06 -26.91 -49.33
N LYS A 249 22.31 -28.09 -48.73
CA LYS A 249 22.97 -29.21 -49.41
C LYS A 249 22.49 -30.54 -48.81
N THR A 250 22.26 -31.46 -49.74
CA THR A 250 21.65 -32.78 -49.71
C THR A 250 22.61 -33.90 -49.27
N LEU A 251 22.00 -34.99 -48.77
CA LEU A 251 22.33 -36.42 -48.93
C LEU A 251 23.71 -36.94 -48.49
N ALA A 252 23.68 -37.87 -47.53
CA ALA A 252 23.94 -39.29 -47.77
C ALA A 252 22.98 -40.12 -46.91
#